data_AF-H1VCW2-F1
#
_entry.id   AF-H1VCW2-F1
#
_cell.length_a   1.000
_cell.length_b   1.000
_cell.length_c   1.000
_cell.angle_alpha   90.00
_cell.angle_beta   90.00
_cell.angle_gamma   90.00
#
_symmetry.space_group_name_H-M   'P 1'
#
loop_
_entity.id
_entity.type
_entity.pdbx_description
1 polymer ?
#
loop_
_entity_poly.entity_id
_entity_poly.type
_entity_poly.pdbx_seq_one_letter_code
_entity_poly.pdbx_strand_id
1 'polypeptide(L)'
;MQRVASTRTLLRAIANEDAAFQHEVRATTCICVALDRLSLCYGAAGNTAEAVNWARETVAEGKAFDPTIQAFGRFFLGLALQRNGVWRKPCSNGPWHGKGDLETAAIALCRQPSSETLGYMTQLVKHQVPLDHYNEQGYSPLDYAIMGGSETMGALVMKGLRQEYLRNGFTPDETEVLIEMRKTEADRRKEYRSMFQKSFRPLLRTSAAETTKSSSDAQEVSSRAEKCIMGLRQAYSRLLVEQEITRSIFDDFKYIELSDFRSMTRLPQPGSLEDMNTMAKSVQQFGNMLEKQRNGSPFVVFLSYRWLGNGKPDDDQGTQLARMNAALSQFLATHPWLSDDRVAVWLDVGCIHQLDPDIRQRGINALPLIIAQCNAMISLDDSAYHSRAWCSVEVLVMQTLRDSYGLHECWSQMSLSHFERAATRPPIDDKLTGLQLSFPDKDGPTVKFLVRQSRILAKK
;
A
#
# COMPACT_ATOMS: atom_id res chain seq x y z
N MET A 1 -31.66 3.00 27.25
CA MET A 1 -32.99 2.96 26.62
C MET A 1 -33.48 4.32 26.14
N GLN A 2 -33.58 5.36 26.99
CA GLN A 2 -34.14 6.67 26.59
C GLN A 2 -33.46 7.30 25.35
N ARG A 3 -32.12 7.26 25.26
CA ARG A 3 -31.39 7.75 24.08
C ARG A 3 -31.70 6.98 22.79
N VAL A 4 -31.84 5.65 22.87
CA VAL A 4 -32.22 4.81 21.70
C VAL A 4 -33.62 5.19 21.21
N ALA A 5 -34.57 5.34 22.14
CA ALA A 5 -35.95 5.72 21.82
C ALA A 5 -36.00 7.11 21.16
N SER A 6 -35.31 8.11 21.73
CA SER A 6 -35.25 9.46 21.16
C SER A 6 -34.62 9.50 19.77
N THR A 7 -33.51 8.78 19.54
CA THR A 7 -32.85 8.73 18.22
C THR A 7 -33.71 8.02 17.17
N ARG A 8 -34.43 6.94 17.53
CA ARG A 8 -35.37 6.26 16.64
C ARG A 8 -36.53 7.17 16.23
N THR A 9 -37.05 7.98 17.15
CA THR A 9 -38.09 8.97 16.84
C THR A 9 -37.58 10.04 15.88
N LEU A 10 -36.34 10.50 16.07
CA LEU A 10 -35.70 11.47 15.17
C LEU A 10 -35.48 10.92 13.76
N LEU A 11 -35.01 9.67 13.64
CA LEU A 11 -34.83 8.96 12.36
C LEU A 11 -36.12 8.87 11.55
N ARG A 12 -37.24 8.55 12.21
CA ARG A 12 -38.56 8.51 11.56
C ARG A 12 -39.00 9.88 11.03
N ALA A 13 -38.53 10.97 11.65
CA ALA A 13 -38.86 12.33 11.22
C ALA A 13 -37.99 12.82 10.05
N ILE A 14 -36.74 12.36 9.94
CA ILE A 14 -35.75 12.85 8.95
C ILE A 14 -35.79 12.04 7.63
N ALA A 15 -36.53 10.92 7.57
CA ALA A 15 -36.57 10.01 6.43
C ALA A 15 -37.02 10.62 5.08
N ASN A 16 -37.48 11.88 5.04
CA ASN A 16 -38.00 12.57 3.86
C ASN A 16 -37.12 13.73 3.36
N GLU A 17 -35.86 13.88 3.82
CA GLU A 17 -34.98 15.00 3.42
C GLU A 17 -33.80 14.55 2.52
N ASP A 18 -33.32 15.44 1.63
CA ASP A 18 -32.18 15.17 0.72
C ASP A 18 -30.85 14.86 1.44
N ALA A 19 -30.71 15.25 2.71
CA ALA A 19 -29.57 14.93 3.57
C ALA A 19 -29.76 13.65 4.41
N ALA A 20 -30.87 12.91 4.21
CA ALA A 20 -31.31 11.81 5.08
C ALA A 20 -30.23 10.75 5.28
N PHE A 21 -29.44 10.40 4.24
CA PHE A 21 -28.46 9.32 4.34
C PHE A 21 -27.37 9.57 5.39
N GLN A 22 -26.77 10.76 5.44
CA GLN A 22 -25.71 11.05 6.43
C GLN A 22 -26.25 11.13 7.86
N HIS A 23 -27.46 11.67 8.02
CA HIS A 23 -28.15 11.73 9.30
C HIS A 23 -28.57 10.34 9.78
N GLU A 24 -29.02 9.48 8.85
CA GLU A 24 -29.38 8.10 9.10
C GLU A 24 -28.18 7.28 9.57
N VAL A 25 -27.04 7.36 8.86
CA VAL A 25 -25.80 6.69 9.26
C VAL A 25 -25.37 7.09 10.67
N ARG A 26 -25.36 8.39 10.99
CA ARG A 26 -25.00 8.88 12.32
C ARG A 26 -25.97 8.40 13.40
N ALA A 27 -27.27 8.46 13.13
CA ALA A 27 -28.29 8.06 14.08
C ALA A 27 -28.24 6.55 14.35
N THR A 28 -28.10 5.73 13.31
CA THR A 28 -27.88 4.28 13.44
C THR A 28 -26.63 3.97 14.24
N THR A 29 -25.53 4.71 14.01
CA THR A 29 -24.31 4.60 14.81
C THR A 29 -24.57 4.82 16.30
N CYS A 30 -25.28 5.90 16.65
CA CYS A 30 -25.62 6.18 18.04
C CYS A 30 -26.52 5.09 18.66
N ILE A 31 -27.46 4.54 17.89
CA ILE A 31 -28.34 3.44 18.34
C ILE A 31 -27.49 2.21 18.63
N CYS A 32 -26.66 1.76 17.69
CA CYS A 32 -25.81 0.58 17.85
C CYS A 32 -24.88 0.70 19.06
N VAL A 33 -24.19 1.83 19.21
CA VAL A 33 -23.32 2.07 20.37
C VAL A 33 -24.09 2.04 21.69
N ALA A 34 -25.32 2.58 21.72
CA ALA A 34 -26.14 2.57 22.92
C ALA A 34 -26.65 1.15 23.26
N LEU A 35 -27.02 0.35 22.25
CA LEU A 35 -27.45 -1.05 22.42
C LEU A 35 -26.28 -1.93 22.90
N ASP A 36 -25.08 -1.75 22.35
CA ASP A 36 -23.87 -2.46 22.79
C ASP A 36 -23.53 -2.17 24.25
N ARG A 37 -23.64 -0.89 24.66
CA ARG A 37 -23.46 -0.50 26.07
C ARG A 37 -24.53 -1.11 26.98
N LEU A 38 -25.79 -1.18 26.53
CA LEU A 38 -26.84 -1.86 27.30
C LEU A 38 -26.50 -3.35 27.48
N SER A 39 -26.07 -4.02 26.41
CA SER A 39 -25.62 -5.41 26.48
C SER A 39 -24.51 -5.60 27.52
N LEU A 40 -23.49 -4.73 27.51
CA LEU A 40 -22.41 -4.76 28.51
C LEU A 40 -22.92 -4.58 29.94
N CYS A 41 -23.82 -3.60 30.18
CA CYS A 41 -24.38 -3.31 31.50
C CYS A 41 -25.22 -4.49 32.03
N TYR A 42 -26.14 -5.02 31.23
CA TYR A 42 -26.95 -6.19 31.63
C TYR A 42 -26.07 -7.42 31.85
N GLY A 43 -25.05 -7.63 31.02
CA GLY A 43 -24.09 -8.71 31.17
C GLY A 43 -23.26 -8.57 32.45
N ALA A 44 -22.88 -7.35 32.85
CA ALA A 44 -22.16 -7.08 34.10
C ALA A 44 -23.05 -7.27 35.34
N ALA A 45 -24.36 -6.99 35.22
CA ALA A 45 -25.35 -7.24 36.26
C ALA A 45 -25.78 -8.72 36.39
N GLY A 46 -25.20 -9.62 35.60
CA GLY A 46 -25.55 -11.05 35.60
C GLY A 46 -26.83 -11.40 34.83
N ASN A 47 -27.52 -10.42 34.24
CA ASN A 47 -28.69 -10.65 33.39
C ASN A 47 -28.24 -10.96 31.95
N THR A 48 -27.72 -12.17 31.77
CA THR A 48 -27.07 -12.60 30.53
C THR A 48 -28.05 -12.83 29.37
N ALA A 49 -29.34 -13.09 29.65
CA ALA A 49 -30.38 -13.20 28.64
C ALA A 49 -30.69 -11.85 27.98
N GLU A 50 -30.90 -10.82 28.79
CA GLU A 50 -31.10 -9.45 28.29
C GLU A 50 -29.87 -8.93 27.55
N ALA A 51 -28.67 -9.24 28.04
CA ALA A 51 -27.44 -8.88 27.34
C ALA A 51 -27.40 -9.44 25.90
N VAL A 52 -27.82 -10.70 25.72
CA VAL A 52 -27.89 -11.33 24.39
C VAL A 52 -28.95 -10.67 23.52
N ASN A 53 -30.12 -10.32 24.07
CA ASN A 53 -31.19 -9.67 23.32
C ASN A 53 -30.72 -8.31 22.74
N TRP A 54 -30.15 -7.45 23.58
CA TRP A 54 -29.66 -6.15 23.14
C TRP A 54 -28.55 -6.26 22.10
N ALA A 55 -27.61 -7.21 22.26
CA ALA A 55 -26.56 -7.40 21.28
C ALA A 55 -27.06 -7.96 19.94
N ARG A 56 -28.10 -8.80 19.94
CA ARG A 56 -28.77 -9.25 18.70
C ARG A 56 -29.43 -8.08 17.99
N GLU A 57 -30.03 -7.16 18.74
CA GLU A 57 -30.62 -5.95 18.21
C GLU A 57 -29.56 -5.05 17.57
N THR A 58 -28.38 -4.87 18.19
CA THR A 58 -27.27 -4.14 17.54
C THR A 58 -26.90 -4.75 16.18
N VAL A 59 -26.73 -6.07 16.11
CA VAL A 59 -26.35 -6.76 14.87
C VAL A 59 -27.43 -6.63 13.79
N ALA A 60 -28.70 -6.60 14.18
CA ALA A 60 -29.81 -6.39 13.25
C ALA A 60 -29.79 -4.95 12.67
N GLU A 61 -29.57 -3.94 13.52
CA GLU A 61 -29.53 -2.53 13.15
C GLU A 61 -28.28 -2.16 12.32
N GLY A 62 -27.13 -2.74 12.64
CA GLY A 62 -25.85 -2.39 11.98
C GLY A 62 -25.66 -2.92 10.56
N LYS A 63 -26.50 -3.86 10.10
CA LYS A 63 -26.32 -4.62 8.84
C LYS A 63 -26.25 -3.77 7.56
N ALA A 64 -26.72 -2.52 7.58
CA ALA A 64 -26.94 -1.75 6.36
C ALA A 64 -25.92 -0.63 6.07
N PHE A 65 -25.03 -0.26 6.99
CA PHE A 65 -24.34 1.04 6.86
C PHE A 65 -22.82 1.06 7.06
N ASP A 66 -22.28 0.44 8.11
CA ASP A 66 -20.86 0.61 8.48
C ASP A 66 -20.21 -0.72 8.92
N PRO A 67 -19.13 -1.17 8.24
CA PRO A 67 -18.41 -2.40 8.59
C PRO A 67 -17.85 -2.44 10.02
N THR A 68 -17.43 -1.30 10.57
CA THR A 68 -16.91 -1.18 11.95
C THR A 68 -18.03 -1.36 12.96
N ILE A 69 -19.21 -0.79 12.71
CA ILE A 69 -20.37 -1.00 13.58
C ILE A 69 -20.79 -2.47 13.57
N GLN A 70 -20.83 -3.09 12.39
CA GLN A 70 -21.14 -4.52 12.28
C GLN A 70 -20.14 -5.37 13.05
N ALA A 71 -18.85 -5.07 12.92
CA ALA A 71 -17.79 -5.76 13.63
C ALA A 71 -17.93 -5.64 15.16
N PHE A 72 -18.23 -4.45 15.68
CA PHE A 72 -18.46 -4.25 17.12
C PHE A 72 -19.75 -4.91 17.63
N GLY A 73 -20.87 -4.78 16.92
CA GLY A 73 -22.12 -5.44 17.33
C GLY A 73 -21.95 -6.97 17.41
N ARG A 74 -21.23 -7.54 16.43
CA ARG A 74 -20.81 -8.94 16.40
C ARG A 74 -19.94 -9.33 17.60
N PHE A 75 -18.97 -8.48 17.93
CA PHE A 75 -18.13 -8.63 19.11
C PHE A 75 -18.94 -8.66 20.42
N PHE A 76 -19.82 -7.67 20.64
CA PHE A 76 -20.61 -7.63 21.86
C PHE A 76 -21.65 -8.75 21.94
N LEU A 77 -22.19 -9.20 20.80
CA LEU A 77 -23.03 -10.40 20.75
C LEU A 77 -22.25 -11.64 21.17
N GLY A 78 -21.03 -11.81 20.67
CA GLY A 78 -20.15 -12.89 21.08
C GLY A 78 -19.88 -12.89 22.59
N LEU A 79 -19.56 -11.72 23.17
CA LEU A 79 -19.34 -11.57 24.61
C LEU A 79 -20.59 -11.93 25.43
N ALA A 80 -21.77 -11.47 24.98
CA ALA A 80 -23.03 -11.76 25.65
C ALA A 80 -23.38 -13.25 25.61
N LEU A 81 -23.23 -13.89 24.44
CA LEU A 81 -23.48 -15.33 24.27
C LEU A 81 -22.54 -16.19 25.12
N GLN A 82 -21.28 -15.77 25.22
CA GLN A 82 -20.32 -16.42 26.10
C GLN A 82 -20.74 -16.33 27.57
N ARG A 83 -21.11 -15.13 28.05
CA ARG A 83 -21.54 -14.94 29.44
C ARG A 83 -22.82 -15.71 29.77
N ASN A 84 -23.71 -15.88 28.78
CA ASN A 84 -24.93 -16.69 28.91
C ASN A 84 -24.65 -18.21 28.90
N GLY A 85 -23.41 -18.66 28.67
CA GLY A 85 -23.08 -20.09 28.65
C GLY A 85 -23.62 -20.87 27.43
N VAL A 86 -24.24 -20.17 26.47
CA VAL A 86 -24.79 -20.76 25.23
C VAL A 86 -23.70 -20.97 24.17
N TRP A 87 -22.46 -20.56 24.45
CA TRP A 87 -21.35 -20.62 23.51
C TRP A 87 -20.80 -22.04 23.31
N ARG A 88 -21.04 -22.64 22.13
CA ARG A 88 -20.43 -23.90 21.69
C ARG A 88 -19.38 -23.64 20.60
N LYS A 89 -18.11 -23.58 21.04
CA LYS A 89 -16.86 -23.48 20.26
C LYS A 89 -16.67 -22.24 19.35
N PRO A 90 -15.43 -21.71 19.25
CA PRO A 90 -15.09 -20.67 18.30
C PRO A 90 -14.99 -21.27 16.90
N CYS A 91 -16.09 -21.28 16.16
CA CYS A 91 -16.03 -21.53 14.72
C CYS A 91 -15.63 -20.24 13.99
N SER A 92 -14.90 -20.39 12.91
CA SER A 92 -14.60 -19.37 11.90
C SER A 92 -15.85 -18.75 11.24
N ASN A 93 -17.04 -19.29 11.56
CA ASN A 93 -18.38 -18.79 11.20
C ASN A 93 -19.22 -18.39 12.44
N GLY A 94 -18.57 -18.03 13.54
CA GLY A 94 -19.22 -17.55 14.77
C GLY A 94 -19.73 -16.09 14.66
N PRO A 95 -20.39 -15.55 15.68
CA PRO A 95 -20.87 -14.18 15.72
C PRO A 95 -19.74 -13.17 15.68
N TRP A 96 -18.47 -13.56 15.83
CA TRP A 96 -17.30 -12.69 15.83
C TRP A 96 -16.78 -12.33 14.43
N HIS A 97 -17.14 -13.12 13.40
CA HIS A 97 -16.63 -12.94 12.03
C HIS A 97 -17.59 -13.53 10.98
N GLY A 98 -17.99 -12.73 10.00
CA GLY A 98 -18.77 -13.14 8.84
C GLY A 98 -17.91 -13.37 7.60
N LYS A 99 -18.29 -14.34 6.75
CA LYS A 99 -17.63 -14.56 5.45
C LYS A 99 -17.85 -13.33 4.56
N GLY A 100 -16.78 -12.62 4.21
CA GLY A 100 -16.83 -11.42 3.37
C GLY A 100 -16.84 -10.09 4.13
N ASP A 101 -16.62 -10.11 5.46
CA ASP A 101 -16.52 -8.88 6.24
C ASP A 101 -15.34 -8.01 5.77
N LEU A 102 -15.63 -6.74 5.45
CA LEU A 102 -14.62 -5.74 5.11
C LEU A 102 -13.81 -5.26 6.33
N GLU A 103 -14.28 -5.59 7.54
CA GLU A 103 -13.75 -5.13 8.82
C GLU A 103 -13.95 -6.18 9.92
N THR A 104 -13.02 -6.28 10.87
CA THR A 104 -13.18 -7.13 12.05
C THR A 104 -13.00 -6.34 13.33
N ALA A 105 -13.56 -6.85 14.44
CA ALA A 105 -13.44 -6.18 15.73
C ALA A 105 -11.96 -6.07 16.17
N ALA A 106 -11.14 -7.08 15.85
CA ALA A 106 -9.70 -7.04 16.12
C ALA A 106 -9.02 -5.86 15.40
N ILE A 107 -9.36 -5.63 14.12
CA ILE A 107 -8.82 -4.51 13.34
C ILE A 107 -9.29 -3.17 13.94
N ALA A 108 -10.58 -3.05 14.23
CA ALA A 108 -11.16 -1.82 14.79
C ALA A 108 -10.57 -1.47 16.17
N LEU A 109 -10.38 -2.46 17.06
CA LEU A 109 -9.78 -2.27 18.38
C LEU A 109 -8.31 -1.84 18.30
N CYS A 110 -7.56 -2.35 17.32
CA CYS A 110 -6.14 -2.03 17.15
C CYS A 110 -5.91 -0.62 16.56
N ARG A 111 -6.90 0.01 15.91
CA ARG A 111 -6.78 1.39 15.37
C ARG A 111 -6.57 2.44 16.44
N GLN A 112 -7.18 2.24 17.61
CA GLN A 112 -7.13 3.20 18.72
C GLN A 112 -6.83 2.42 20.01
N PRO A 113 -5.54 2.12 20.25
CA PRO A 113 -5.12 1.43 21.46
C PRO A 113 -5.47 2.23 22.71
N SER A 114 -6.10 1.57 23.68
CA SER A 114 -6.45 2.09 25.01
C SER A 114 -6.51 0.93 26.00
N SER A 115 -6.62 1.20 27.29
CA SER A 115 -6.80 0.15 28.30
C SER A 115 -8.08 -0.67 28.06
N GLU A 116 -9.16 -0.02 27.64
CA GLU A 116 -10.43 -0.67 27.32
C GLU A 116 -10.30 -1.57 26.07
N THR A 117 -9.74 -1.03 24.98
CA THR A 117 -9.59 -1.81 23.74
C THR A 117 -8.60 -2.96 23.90
N LEU A 118 -7.57 -2.81 24.73
CA LEU A 118 -6.65 -3.90 25.10
C LEU A 118 -7.37 -5.01 25.89
N GLY A 119 -8.26 -4.64 26.82
CA GLY A 119 -9.10 -5.58 27.55
C GLY A 119 -10.01 -6.40 26.61
N TYR A 120 -10.62 -5.74 25.63
CA TYR A 120 -11.44 -6.40 24.60
C TYR A 120 -10.62 -7.28 23.65
N MET A 121 -9.46 -6.81 23.20
CA MET A 121 -8.56 -7.61 22.38
C MET A 121 -8.08 -8.86 23.13
N THR A 122 -7.87 -8.76 24.44
CA THR A 122 -7.51 -9.91 25.28
C THR A 122 -8.61 -10.97 25.28
N GLN A 123 -9.89 -10.56 25.27
CA GLN A 123 -10.99 -11.51 25.11
C GLN A 123 -10.97 -12.15 23.72
N LEU A 124 -10.75 -11.39 22.65
CA LEU A 124 -10.65 -11.96 21.29
C LEU A 124 -9.56 -13.03 21.18
N VAL A 125 -8.36 -12.75 21.71
CA VAL A 125 -7.24 -13.70 21.76
C VAL A 125 -7.60 -14.92 22.61
N LYS A 126 -8.17 -14.72 23.80
CA LYS A 126 -8.61 -15.81 24.68
C LYS A 126 -9.64 -16.72 24.00
N HIS A 127 -10.51 -16.14 23.19
CA HIS A 127 -11.52 -16.85 22.40
C HIS A 127 -11.02 -17.33 21.04
N GLN A 128 -9.72 -17.18 20.77
CA GLN A 128 -9.05 -17.69 19.59
C GLN A 128 -9.67 -17.21 18.27
N VAL A 129 -10.19 -15.98 18.28
CA VAL A 129 -10.74 -15.33 17.08
C VAL A 129 -9.62 -15.15 16.05
N PRO A 130 -9.85 -15.45 14.76
CA PRO A 130 -8.84 -15.27 13.71
C PRO A 130 -8.32 -13.83 13.66
N LEU A 131 -7.00 -13.68 13.63
CA LEU A 131 -6.30 -12.40 13.59
C LEU A 131 -5.55 -12.17 12.28
N ASP A 132 -5.31 -13.21 11.48
CA ASP A 132 -4.67 -13.12 10.16
C ASP A 132 -5.70 -12.72 9.06
N HIS A 133 -6.38 -11.60 9.29
CA HIS A 133 -7.38 -11.02 8.37
C HIS A 133 -6.98 -9.62 7.95
N TYR A 134 -7.33 -9.24 6.72
CA TYR A 134 -7.05 -7.92 6.15
C TYR A 134 -8.34 -7.22 5.76
N ASN A 135 -8.44 -5.93 6.10
CA ASN A 135 -9.58 -5.10 5.71
C ASN A 135 -9.51 -4.65 4.23
N GLU A 136 -10.49 -3.88 3.78
CA GLU A 136 -10.55 -3.33 2.41
C GLU A 136 -9.34 -2.47 2.00
N GLN A 137 -8.65 -1.86 2.97
CA GLN A 137 -7.44 -1.09 2.73
C GLN A 137 -6.18 -1.95 2.79
N GLY A 138 -6.33 -3.24 3.10
CA GLY A 138 -5.24 -4.19 3.14
C GLY A 138 -4.44 -4.20 4.44
N TYR A 139 -5.02 -3.73 5.54
CA TYR A 139 -4.41 -3.72 6.87
C TYR A 139 -5.02 -4.78 7.79
N SER A 140 -4.15 -5.43 8.56
CA SER A 140 -4.46 -6.41 9.60
C SER A 140 -4.49 -5.78 11.00
N PRO A 141 -4.93 -6.51 12.05
CA PRO A 141 -4.82 -6.04 13.43
C PRO A 141 -3.39 -5.67 13.82
N LEU A 142 -2.39 -6.47 13.39
CA LEU A 142 -0.98 -6.22 13.69
C LEU A 142 -0.49 -4.92 13.07
N ASP A 143 -0.91 -4.65 11.82
CA ASP A 143 -0.56 -3.40 11.13
C ASP A 143 -1.04 -2.18 11.93
N TYR A 144 -2.29 -2.19 12.38
CA TYR A 144 -2.83 -1.08 13.16
C TYR A 144 -2.18 -0.94 14.53
N ALA A 145 -1.88 -2.06 15.21
CA ALA A 145 -1.18 -2.01 16.49
C ALA A 145 0.22 -1.38 16.37
N ILE A 146 0.98 -1.76 15.33
CA ILE A 146 2.32 -1.24 15.04
C ILE A 146 2.27 0.22 14.57
N MET A 147 1.35 0.57 13.67
CA MET A 147 1.14 1.95 13.21
C MET A 147 0.69 2.87 14.35
N GLY A 148 -0.12 2.36 15.28
CA GLY A 148 -0.57 3.06 16.49
C GLY A 148 0.51 3.19 17.56
N GLY A 149 1.68 2.56 17.39
CA GLY A 149 2.80 2.65 18.33
C GLY A 149 2.57 1.93 19.66
N SER A 150 1.60 1.00 19.74
CA SER A 150 1.28 0.30 20.98
C SER A 150 1.97 -1.06 21.03
N GLU A 151 3.13 -1.11 21.68
CA GLU A 151 3.90 -2.36 21.85
C GLU A 151 3.10 -3.46 22.56
N THR A 152 2.31 -3.10 23.57
CA THR A 152 1.45 -4.03 24.32
C THR A 152 0.37 -4.66 23.46
N MET A 153 -0.33 -3.85 22.66
CA MET A 153 -1.32 -4.32 21.68
C MET A 153 -0.64 -5.19 20.61
N GLY A 154 0.52 -4.78 20.09
CA GLY A 154 1.29 -5.54 19.11
C GLY A 154 1.70 -6.91 19.65
N ALA A 155 2.23 -6.97 20.87
CA ALA A 155 2.59 -8.21 21.55
C ALA A 155 1.38 -9.14 21.77
N LEU A 156 0.22 -8.57 22.12
CA LEU A 156 -1.02 -9.31 22.29
C LEU A 156 -1.52 -9.91 20.96
N VAL A 157 -1.49 -9.14 19.88
CA VAL A 157 -1.85 -9.61 18.54
C VAL A 157 -0.90 -10.73 18.10
N MET A 158 0.42 -10.54 18.23
CA MET A 158 1.40 -11.57 17.88
C MET A 158 1.22 -12.85 18.72
N LYS A 159 0.87 -12.74 20.00
CA LYS A 159 0.50 -13.90 20.83
C LYS A 159 -0.71 -14.64 20.27
N GLY A 160 -1.76 -13.92 19.85
CA GLY A 160 -2.94 -14.54 19.24
C GLY A 160 -2.63 -15.21 17.89
N LEU A 161 -1.82 -14.57 17.05
CA LEU A 161 -1.37 -15.13 15.78
C LEU A 161 -0.57 -16.43 15.98
N ARG A 162 0.34 -16.48 16.98
CA ARG A 162 1.06 -17.72 17.33
C ARG A 162 0.11 -18.87 17.66
N GLN A 163 -0.91 -18.59 18.47
CA GLN A 163 -1.93 -19.59 18.83
C GLN A 163 -2.73 -20.04 17.61
N GLU A 164 -3.05 -19.12 16.70
CA GLU A 164 -3.75 -19.41 15.45
C GLU A 164 -2.91 -20.30 14.52
N TYR A 165 -1.63 -20.00 14.31
CA TYR A 165 -0.76 -20.80 13.45
C TYR A 165 -0.52 -22.22 14.01
N LEU A 166 -0.21 -22.35 15.30
CA LEU A 166 -0.07 -23.67 15.92
C LEU A 166 -1.34 -24.52 15.79
N ARG A 167 -2.52 -23.90 15.93
CA ARG A 167 -3.81 -24.57 15.73
C ARG A 167 -4.04 -24.98 14.28
N ASN A 168 -3.52 -24.21 13.33
CA ASN A 168 -3.61 -24.49 11.90
C ASN A 168 -2.56 -25.51 11.43
N GLY A 169 -1.81 -26.14 12.35
CA GLY A 169 -0.92 -27.27 12.06
C GLY A 169 0.52 -26.88 11.76
N PHE A 170 0.89 -25.61 11.91
CA PHE A 170 2.28 -25.18 11.79
C PHE A 170 3.09 -25.64 13.01
N THR A 171 4.35 -26.02 12.78
CA THR A 171 5.30 -26.32 13.85
C THR A 171 5.68 -25.05 14.63
N PRO A 172 6.25 -25.17 15.85
CA PRO A 172 6.75 -24.00 16.59
C PRO A 172 7.76 -23.16 15.79
N ASP A 173 8.68 -23.80 15.07
CA ASP A 173 9.70 -23.10 14.28
C ASP A 173 9.09 -22.37 13.09
N GLU A 174 8.20 -23.03 12.33
CA GLU A 174 7.46 -22.38 11.23
C GLU A 174 6.60 -21.22 11.73
N THR A 175 6.01 -21.35 12.92
CA THR A 175 5.19 -20.31 13.54
C THR A 175 6.02 -19.07 13.82
N GLU A 176 7.22 -19.19 14.40
CA GLU A 176 8.05 -18.00 14.66
C GLU A 176 8.54 -17.34 13.36
N VAL A 177 8.85 -18.13 12.32
CA VAL A 177 9.18 -17.59 10.99
C VAL A 177 8.01 -16.77 10.42
N LEU A 178 6.78 -17.29 10.51
CA LEU A 178 5.58 -16.57 10.05
C LEU A 178 5.32 -15.30 10.86
N ILE A 179 5.51 -15.33 12.18
CA ILE A 179 5.33 -14.16 13.04
C ILE A 179 6.34 -13.06 12.69
N GLU A 180 7.61 -13.41 12.52
CA GLU A 180 8.63 -12.44 12.15
C GLU A 180 8.36 -11.86 10.75
N MET A 181 7.90 -12.70 9.81
CA MET A 181 7.45 -12.23 8.49
C MET A 181 6.29 -11.24 8.61
N ARG A 182 5.25 -11.54 9.42
CA ARG A 182 4.10 -10.63 9.63
C ARG A 182 4.51 -9.32 10.27
N LYS A 183 5.41 -9.36 11.25
CA LYS A 183 5.97 -8.17 11.90
C LYS A 183 6.75 -7.32 10.89
N THR A 184 7.65 -7.94 10.13
CA THR A 184 8.42 -7.28 9.07
C THR A 184 7.51 -6.63 8.03
N GLU A 185 6.45 -7.31 7.60
CA GLU A 185 5.45 -6.72 6.69
C GLU A 185 4.75 -5.51 7.30
N ALA A 186 4.38 -5.57 8.58
CA ALA A 186 3.67 -4.52 9.27
C ALA A 186 4.56 -3.28 9.53
N ASP A 187 5.82 -3.49 9.90
CA ASP A 187 6.83 -2.43 9.95
C ASP A 187 7.01 -1.78 8.58
N ARG A 188 7.13 -2.60 7.52
CA ARG A 188 7.17 -2.09 6.14
C ARG A 188 5.92 -1.26 5.81
N ARG A 189 4.69 -1.71 6.15
CA ARG A 189 3.45 -0.93 5.93
C ARG A 189 3.47 0.40 6.68
N LYS A 190 3.95 0.42 7.91
CA LYS A 190 4.09 1.65 8.71
C LYS A 190 5.01 2.66 8.04
N GLU A 191 6.17 2.21 7.55
CA GLU A 191 7.13 3.08 6.88
C GLU A 191 6.59 3.62 5.54
N TYR A 192 5.94 2.77 4.73
CA TYR A 192 5.25 3.23 3.53
C TYR A 192 4.17 4.27 3.83
N ARG A 193 3.35 4.05 4.87
CA ARG A 193 2.32 5.02 5.27
C ARG A 193 2.96 6.33 5.71
N SER A 194 4.05 6.27 6.48
CA SER A 194 4.81 7.44 6.91
C SER A 194 5.27 8.24 5.68
N MET A 195 5.97 7.58 4.76
CA MET A 195 6.48 8.19 3.54
C MET A 195 5.37 8.77 2.66
N PHE A 196 4.40 7.96 2.26
CA PHE A 196 3.39 8.39 1.30
C PHE A 196 2.41 9.40 1.89
N GLN A 197 1.89 9.16 3.09
CA GLN A 197 0.82 10.01 3.65
C GLN A 197 1.35 11.24 4.38
N LYS A 198 2.46 11.10 5.13
CA LYS A 198 2.98 12.22 5.93
C LYS A 198 3.97 13.07 5.14
N SER A 199 4.74 12.47 4.22
CA SER A 199 5.81 13.18 3.51
C SER A 199 5.46 13.54 2.07
N PHE A 200 5.07 12.57 1.23
CA PHE A 200 4.85 12.80 -0.20
C PHE A 200 3.51 13.49 -0.50
N ARG A 201 2.40 13.01 0.10
CA ARG A 201 1.06 13.51 -0.20
C ARG A 201 0.90 15.03 0.03
N PRO A 202 1.45 15.65 1.09
CA PRO A 202 1.41 17.11 1.24
C PRO A 202 2.09 17.86 0.08
N LEU A 203 3.26 17.40 -0.36
CA LEU A 203 4.01 18.00 -1.48
C LEU A 203 3.24 17.87 -2.80
N LEU A 204 2.73 16.67 -3.07
CA LEU A 204 1.92 16.37 -4.26
C LEU A 204 0.63 17.21 -4.29
N ARG A 205 -0.08 17.32 -3.16
CA ARG A 205 -1.35 18.09 -3.07
C ARG A 205 -1.13 19.59 -3.25
N THR A 206 -0.08 20.13 -2.64
CA THR A 206 0.22 21.56 -2.72
C THR A 206 0.55 21.94 -4.15
N SER A 207 1.46 21.19 -4.78
CA SER A 207 1.87 21.42 -6.17
C SER A 207 0.70 21.26 -7.14
N ALA A 208 -0.12 20.21 -6.99
CA ALA A 208 -1.28 19.98 -7.85
C ALA A 208 -2.36 21.08 -7.72
N ALA A 209 -2.56 21.65 -6.52
CA ALA A 209 -3.51 22.74 -6.32
C ALA A 209 -3.04 24.05 -6.99
N GLU A 210 -1.73 24.28 -7.05
CA GLU A 210 -1.14 25.42 -7.76
C GLU A 210 -1.28 25.29 -9.28
N THR A 211 -1.20 24.07 -9.82
CA THR A 211 -1.39 23.80 -11.27
C THR A 211 -2.79 24.19 -11.74
N THR A 212 -3.82 24.01 -10.92
CA THR A 212 -5.21 24.37 -11.29
C THR A 212 -5.49 25.87 -11.33
N LYS A 213 -4.59 26.71 -10.80
CA LYS A 213 -4.82 28.16 -10.62
C LYS A 213 -4.03 29.06 -11.56
N SER A 214 -3.03 28.54 -12.27
CA SER A 214 -2.05 29.38 -12.95
C SER A 214 -1.47 28.67 -14.18
N SER A 215 -1.76 29.26 -15.34
CA SER A 215 -1.10 29.11 -16.65
C SER A 215 -1.40 27.90 -17.54
N SER A 216 -1.55 28.20 -18.83
CA SER A 216 -1.62 27.29 -19.97
C SER A 216 -0.25 27.02 -20.61
N ASP A 217 0.84 27.51 -20.00
CA ASP A 217 2.20 27.35 -20.52
C ASP A 217 2.79 26.01 -20.07
N ALA A 218 3.07 25.14 -21.04
CA ALA A 218 3.63 23.82 -20.82
C ALA A 218 4.98 23.86 -20.07
N GLN A 219 5.78 24.91 -20.26
CA GLN A 219 7.10 25.03 -19.63
C GLN A 219 6.99 25.36 -18.13
N GLU A 220 6.00 26.16 -17.74
CA GLU A 220 5.72 26.46 -16.33
C GLU A 220 5.11 25.26 -15.59
N VAL A 221 4.27 24.48 -16.27
CA VAL A 221 3.75 23.22 -15.73
C VAL A 221 4.88 22.22 -15.49
N SER A 222 5.78 22.05 -16.46
CA SER A 222 6.95 21.17 -16.32
C SER A 222 7.88 21.61 -15.17
N SER A 223 8.19 22.91 -15.06
CA SER A 223 9.03 23.42 -13.97
C SER A 223 8.43 23.18 -12.58
N ARG A 224 7.11 23.27 -12.43
CA ARG A 224 6.41 22.97 -11.17
C ARG A 224 6.46 21.48 -10.83
N ALA A 225 6.21 20.61 -11.81
CA ALA A 225 6.35 19.17 -11.64
C ALA A 225 7.77 18.83 -11.19
N GLU A 226 8.80 19.34 -11.85
CA GLU A 226 10.20 19.12 -11.47
C GLU A 226 10.52 19.55 -10.03
N LYS A 227 10.03 20.73 -9.60
CA LYS A 227 10.21 21.20 -8.21
C LYS A 227 9.54 20.25 -7.20
N CYS A 228 8.32 19.80 -7.50
CA CYS A 228 7.62 18.85 -6.63
C CYS A 228 8.40 17.53 -6.53
N ILE A 229 8.80 16.95 -7.66
CA ILE A 229 9.55 15.70 -7.71
C ILE A 229 10.89 15.82 -6.97
N MET A 230 11.59 16.95 -7.12
CA MET A 230 12.79 17.25 -6.32
C MET A 230 12.50 17.26 -4.83
N GLY A 231 11.40 17.88 -4.41
CA GLY A 231 10.93 17.85 -3.02
C GLY A 231 10.67 16.44 -2.50
N LEU A 232 10.11 15.55 -3.33
CA LEU A 232 9.91 14.14 -2.98
C LEU A 232 11.25 13.43 -2.75
N ARG A 233 12.23 13.64 -3.64
CA ARG A 233 13.58 13.06 -3.52
C ARG A 233 14.31 13.53 -2.26
N GLN A 234 14.21 14.82 -1.97
CA GLN A 234 14.77 15.41 -0.74
C GLN A 234 14.10 14.87 0.52
N ALA A 235 12.78 14.76 0.53
CA ALA A 235 12.05 14.20 1.66
C ALA A 235 12.41 12.73 1.89
N TYR A 236 12.51 11.94 0.83
CA TYR A 236 12.89 10.53 0.88
C TYR A 236 14.32 10.35 1.41
N SER A 237 15.29 11.05 0.82
CA SER A 237 16.69 10.99 1.23
C SER A 237 16.88 11.42 2.68
N ARG A 238 16.20 12.49 3.12
CA ARG A 238 16.23 12.94 4.52
C ARG A 238 15.76 11.86 5.48
N LEU A 239 14.64 11.20 5.17
CA LEU A 239 14.07 10.17 6.04
C LEU A 239 14.95 8.92 6.12
N LEU A 240 15.63 8.54 5.04
CA LEU A 240 16.63 7.46 5.07
C LEU A 240 17.83 7.78 5.97
N VAL A 241 18.20 9.07 6.09
CA VAL A 241 19.29 9.50 6.97
C VAL A 241 18.82 9.59 8.43
N GLU A 242 17.63 10.12 8.67
CA GLU A 242 17.10 10.37 10.01
C GLU A 242 16.56 9.11 10.71
N GLN A 243 16.11 8.09 9.96
CA GLN A 243 15.40 6.94 10.51
C GLN A 243 16.07 5.62 10.12
N GLU A 244 16.74 5.01 11.10
CA GLU A 244 17.47 3.74 10.92
C GLU A 244 16.55 2.60 10.42
N ILE A 245 15.33 2.52 10.95
CA ILE A 245 14.33 1.53 10.51
C ILE A 245 13.96 1.73 9.04
N THR A 246 13.77 2.97 8.60
CA THR A 246 13.48 3.27 7.20
C THR A 246 14.65 2.82 6.31
N ARG A 247 15.89 3.10 6.71
CA ARG A 247 17.11 2.70 5.98
C ARG A 247 17.33 1.19 5.95
N SER A 248 16.88 0.45 6.97
CA SER A 248 16.97 -1.00 6.97
C SER A 248 15.92 -1.66 6.05
N ILE A 249 14.82 -0.96 5.74
CA ILE A 249 13.72 -1.46 4.92
C ILE A 249 13.84 -1.04 3.45
N PHE A 250 14.31 0.18 3.19
CA PHE A 250 14.33 0.78 1.84
C PHE A 250 15.76 1.18 1.40
N ASP A 251 16.00 1.12 0.10
CA ASP A 251 17.25 1.52 -0.55
C ASP A 251 17.20 2.98 -1.06
N ASP A 252 18.36 3.58 -1.30
CA ASP A 252 18.47 4.96 -1.79
C ASP A 252 17.88 5.16 -3.19
N PHE A 253 17.46 6.38 -3.50
CA PHE A 253 17.10 6.75 -4.87
C PHE A 253 18.36 6.83 -5.74
N LYS A 254 18.42 5.94 -6.73
CA LYS A 254 19.53 5.77 -7.67
C LYS A 254 19.08 6.09 -9.08
N TYR A 255 20.00 6.49 -9.95
CA TYR A 255 19.71 6.70 -11.37
C TYR A 255 20.99 6.56 -12.20
N ILE A 256 20.84 6.45 -13.51
CA ILE A 256 21.94 6.38 -14.48
C ILE A 256 21.79 7.56 -15.42
N GLU A 257 22.85 8.35 -15.62
CA GLU A 257 22.82 9.44 -16.59
C GLU A 257 22.56 8.90 -18.00
N LEU A 258 21.83 9.66 -18.84
CA LEU A 258 21.47 9.19 -20.18
C LEU A 258 22.70 8.88 -21.04
N SER A 259 23.79 9.64 -20.88
CA SER A 259 25.08 9.40 -21.55
C SER A 259 25.65 8.03 -21.21
N ASP A 260 25.66 7.68 -19.92
CA ASP A 260 26.16 6.40 -19.44
C ASP A 260 25.26 5.26 -19.91
N PHE A 261 23.94 5.43 -19.85
CA PHE A 261 22.99 4.45 -20.36
C PHE A 261 23.17 4.18 -21.85
N ARG A 262 23.31 5.24 -22.67
CA ARG A 262 23.52 5.11 -24.13
C ARG A 262 24.88 4.51 -24.50
N SER A 263 25.86 4.57 -23.60
CA SER A 263 27.16 3.93 -23.80
C SER A 263 27.13 2.40 -23.65
N MET A 264 26.05 1.86 -23.07
CA MET A 264 25.89 0.42 -22.90
C MET A 264 25.73 -0.27 -24.26
N THR A 265 26.47 -1.35 -24.46
CA THR A 265 26.34 -2.21 -25.65
C THR A 265 25.36 -3.36 -25.43
N ARG A 266 25.08 -3.70 -24.16
CA ARG A 266 24.09 -4.69 -23.73
C ARG A 266 23.60 -4.36 -22.33
N LEU A 267 22.41 -4.84 -21.95
CA LEU A 267 21.96 -4.76 -20.56
C LEU A 267 22.84 -5.64 -19.66
N PRO A 268 23.07 -5.22 -18.40
CA PRO A 268 23.92 -5.96 -17.48
C PRO A 268 23.26 -7.29 -17.09
N GLN A 269 24.07 -8.34 -17.00
CA GLN A 269 23.60 -9.67 -16.61
C GLN A 269 23.51 -9.76 -15.08
N PRO A 270 22.33 -10.05 -14.52
CA PRO A 270 22.17 -10.25 -13.10
C PRO A 270 23.03 -11.45 -12.65
N GLY A 271 23.77 -11.28 -11.55
CA GLY A 271 24.70 -12.30 -11.06
C GLY A 271 26.13 -12.20 -11.60
N SER A 272 26.38 -11.44 -12.68
CA SER A 272 27.74 -11.18 -13.16
C SER A 272 28.41 -10.11 -12.31
N LEU A 273 29.46 -10.47 -11.57
CA LEU A 273 30.21 -9.52 -10.74
C LEU A 273 30.85 -8.40 -11.58
N GLU A 274 31.34 -8.73 -12.78
CA GLU A 274 31.94 -7.75 -13.70
C GLU A 274 30.91 -6.72 -14.17
N ASP A 275 29.73 -7.18 -14.59
CA ASP A 275 28.65 -6.29 -15.05
C ASP A 275 28.16 -5.42 -13.90
N MET A 276 27.97 -5.99 -12.71
CA MET A 276 27.50 -5.25 -11.54
C MET A 276 28.53 -4.21 -11.07
N ASN A 277 29.83 -4.52 -11.14
CA ASN A 277 30.90 -3.56 -10.83
C ASN A 277 30.98 -2.43 -11.86
N THR A 278 30.75 -2.74 -13.14
CA THR A 278 30.68 -1.73 -14.21
C THR A 278 29.47 -0.84 -14.00
N MET A 279 28.31 -1.44 -13.74
CA MET A 279 27.06 -0.75 -13.45
C MET A 279 27.19 0.19 -12.24
N ALA A 280 27.82 -0.27 -11.16
CA ALA A 280 28.02 0.51 -9.94
C ALA A 280 28.83 1.81 -10.16
N LYS A 281 29.65 1.88 -11.21
CA LYS A 281 30.40 3.10 -11.57
C LYS A 281 29.51 4.15 -12.26
N SER A 282 28.49 3.70 -13.00
CA SER A 282 27.55 4.55 -13.73
C SER A 282 26.34 4.96 -12.88
N VAL A 283 25.98 4.17 -11.88
CA VAL A 283 24.85 4.46 -10.98
C VAL A 283 25.21 5.60 -10.03
N GLN A 284 24.44 6.67 -10.12
CA GLN A 284 24.48 7.79 -9.19
C GLN A 284 23.46 7.59 -8.06
N GLN A 285 23.80 8.05 -6.86
CA GLN A 285 22.89 8.10 -5.71
C GLN A 285 22.50 9.55 -5.44
N PHE A 286 21.21 9.82 -5.25
CA PHE A 286 20.72 11.18 -5.04
C PHE A 286 21.29 11.86 -3.79
N GLY A 287 21.51 11.11 -2.69
CA GLY A 287 22.12 11.65 -1.47
C GLY A 287 23.47 12.31 -1.72
N ASN A 288 24.31 11.69 -2.56
CA ASN A 288 25.64 12.20 -2.91
C ASN A 288 25.59 13.44 -3.82
N MET A 289 24.46 13.66 -4.52
CA MET A 289 24.26 14.83 -5.37
C MET A 289 23.89 16.08 -4.55
N LEU A 290 23.18 15.93 -3.42
CA LEU A 290 22.90 17.07 -2.53
C LEU A 290 24.20 17.73 -2.02
N GLU A 291 25.27 16.95 -1.86
CA GLU A 291 26.59 17.42 -1.48
C GLU A 291 27.37 18.07 -2.65
N LYS A 292 27.11 17.61 -3.88
CA LYS A 292 27.76 18.08 -5.11
C LYS A 292 26.78 18.95 -5.88
N GLN A 293 26.72 20.25 -5.56
CA GLN A 293 25.86 21.22 -6.26
C GLN A 293 26.18 21.36 -7.76
N ARG A 294 25.74 20.39 -8.57
CA ARG A 294 25.84 20.39 -10.03
C ARG A 294 24.43 20.50 -10.61
N ASN A 295 24.23 21.52 -11.45
CA ASN A 295 23.20 21.64 -12.50
C ASN A 295 21.84 20.97 -12.25
N GLY A 296 21.06 21.50 -11.31
CA GLY A 296 19.62 21.17 -11.18
C GLY A 296 19.30 19.69 -10.86
N SER A 297 18.00 19.37 -10.76
CA SER A 297 17.58 17.96 -10.61
C SER A 297 17.59 17.27 -11.98
N PRO A 298 18.07 16.01 -12.07
CA PRO A 298 17.89 15.23 -13.28
C PRO A 298 16.40 14.94 -13.52
N PHE A 299 15.97 14.97 -14.78
CA PHE A 299 14.68 14.46 -15.21
C PHE A 299 14.79 12.94 -15.35
N VAL A 300 14.21 12.19 -14.42
CA VAL A 300 14.38 10.74 -14.34
C VAL A 300 13.21 10.03 -15.01
N VAL A 301 13.52 9.21 -16.01
CA VAL A 301 12.58 8.34 -16.70
C VAL A 301 12.67 6.92 -16.14
N PHE A 302 11.58 6.40 -15.59
CA PHE A 302 11.44 5.01 -15.20
C PHE A 302 11.17 4.15 -16.43
N LEU A 303 12.07 3.23 -16.76
CA LEU A 303 11.87 2.26 -17.84
C LEU A 303 11.23 1.00 -17.25
N SER A 304 9.95 0.77 -17.55
CA SER A 304 9.24 -0.45 -17.15
C SER A 304 9.20 -1.42 -18.31
N TYR A 305 9.69 -2.64 -18.10
CA TYR A 305 9.88 -3.62 -19.18
C TYR A 305 9.85 -5.06 -18.68
N ARG A 306 9.66 -5.99 -19.62
CA ARG A 306 9.78 -7.43 -19.40
C ARG A 306 11.24 -7.87 -19.56
N TRP A 307 11.71 -8.78 -18.71
CA TRP A 307 12.96 -9.50 -18.96
C TRP A 307 12.76 -10.53 -20.07
N LEU A 308 13.52 -10.43 -21.16
CA LEU A 308 13.34 -11.31 -22.34
C LEU A 308 14.11 -12.63 -22.25
N GLY A 309 15.30 -12.64 -21.66
CA GLY A 309 16.25 -13.74 -21.81
C GLY A 309 16.27 -14.78 -20.69
N ASN A 310 15.15 -15.45 -20.41
CA ASN A 310 15.07 -16.56 -19.42
C ASN A 310 15.86 -16.30 -18.12
N GLY A 311 15.52 -15.21 -17.42
CA GLY A 311 16.27 -14.75 -16.24
C GLY A 311 17.34 -13.69 -16.54
N LYS A 312 17.42 -13.20 -17.79
CA LYS A 312 18.19 -12.03 -18.19
C LYS A 312 17.27 -10.87 -18.60
N PRO A 313 17.67 -9.61 -18.34
CA PRO A 313 16.91 -8.43 -18.75
C PRO A 313 16.65 -8.36 -20.25
N ASP A 314 17.63 -8.80 -21.05
CA ASP A 314 17.58 -8.77 -22.51
C ASP A 314 17.73 -10.17 -23.13
N ASP A 315 17.37 -10.28 -24.41
CA ASP A 315 17.67 -11.45 -25.23
C ASP A 315 19.05 -11.34 -25.89
N ASP A 316 19.48 -12.41 -26.56
CA ASP A 316 20.80 -12.46 -27.22
C ASP A 316 20.91 -11.50 -28.43
N GLN A 317 19.82 -10.86 -28.84
CA GLN A 317 19.78 -9.87 -29.93
C GLN A 317 19.81 -8.42 -29.41
N GLY A 318 19.77 -8.20 -28.09
CA GLY A 318 19.76 -6.86 -27.51
C GLY A 318 18.45 -6.11 -27.77
N THR A 319 17.34 -6.83 -27.92
CA THR A 319 16.04 -6.26 -28.31
C THR A 319 15.55 -5.21 -27.31
N GLN A 320 15.69 -5.44 -25.99
CA GLN A 320 15.22 -4.48 -24.99
C GLN A 320 16.07 -3.22 -24.96
N LEU A 321 17.39 -3.34 -25.01
CA LEU A 321 18.24 -2.16 -25.05
C LEU A 321 17.92 -1.29 -26.28
N ALA A 322 17.70 -1.90 -27.44
CA ALA A 322 17.31 -1.20 -28.65
C ALA A 322 15.95 -0.48 -28.49
N ARG A 323 14.95 -1.16 -27.90
CA ARG A 323 13.63 -0.57 -27.60
C ARG A 323 13.73 0.59 -26.62
N MET A 324 14.46 0.43 -25.52
CA MET A 324 14.69 1.48 -24.53
C MET A 324 15.30 2.73 -25.16
N ASN A 325 16.35 2.57 -25.97
CA ASN A 325 17.00 3.69 -26.68
C ASN A 325 16.06 4.37 -27.68
N ALA A 326 15.28 3.59 -28.44
CA ALA A 326 14.28 4.14 -29.35
C ALA A 326 13.21 4.93 -28.59
N ALA A 327 12.72 4.40 -27.47
CA ALA A 327 11.67 5.03 -26.67
C ALA A 327 12.15 6.34 -26.02
N LEU A 328 13.38 6.35 -25.49
CA LEU A 328 13.99 7.57 -24.96
C LEU A 328 14.21 8.62 -26.05
N SER A 329 14.63 8.21 -27.26
CA SER A 329 14.81 9.13 -28.39
C SER A 329 13.47 9.73 -28.83
N GLN A 330 12.40 8.92 -28.88
CA GLN A 330 11.04 9.38 -29.18
C GLN A 330 10.50 10.30 -28.08
N PHE A 331 10.74 9.97 -26.81
CA PHE A 331 10.37 10.81 -25.67
C PHE A 331 11.06 12.18 -25.71
N LEU A 332 12.34 12.24 -26.07
CA LEU A 332 13.06 13.51 -26.18
C LEU A 332 12.59 14.33 -27.39
N ALA A 333 12.23 13.67 -28.49
CA ALA A 333 11.62 14.35 -29.63
C ALA A 333 10.26 14.99 -29.28
N THR A 334 9.49 14.42 -28.35
CA THR A 334 8.25 15.02 -27.84
C THR A 334 8.47 16.08 -26.75
N HIS A 335 9.69 16.21 -26.21
CA HIS A 335 10.06 17.19 -25.21
C HIS A 335 11.30 18.03 -25.62
N PRO A 336 11.19 18.92 -26.64
CA PRO A 336 12.33 19.70 -27.13
C PRO A 336 12.99 20.63 -26.10
N TRP A 337 12.29 20.90 -24.98
CA TRP A 337 12.79 21.71 -23.87
C TRP A 337 13.73 20.94 -22.93
N LEU A 338 13.81 19.61 -23.06
CA LEU A 338 14.61 18.73 -22.22
C LEU A 338 15.88 18.32 -22.97
N SER A 339 17.04 18.73 -22.47
CA SER A 339 18.34 18.37 -23.04
C SER A 339 18.82 17.01 -22.52
N ASP A 340 19.60 16.30 -23.34
CA ASP A 340 20.11 14.96 -23.03
C ASP A 340 20.90 14.88 -21.72
N ASP A 341 21.67 15.92 -21.39
CA ASP A 341 22.50 16.02 -20.18
C ASP A 341 21.67 16.17 -18.89
N ARG A 342 20.38 16.54 -19.02
CA ARG A 342 19.44 16.61 -17.90
C ARG A 342 18.67 15.32 -17.68
N VAL A 343 18.76 14.36 -18.59
CA VAL A 343 17.96 13.14 -18.55
C VAL A 343 18.74 12.06 -17.82
N ALA A 344 18.04 11.34 -16.96
CA ALA A 344 18.54 10.12 -16.35
C ALA A 344 17.48 9.02 -16.47
N VAL A 345 17.94 7.78 -16.35
CA VAL A 345 17.06 6.61 -16.38
C VAL A 345 17.11 5.88 -15.05
N TRP A 346 15.96 5.36 -14.66
CA TRP A 346 15.85 4.36 -13.61
C TRP A 346 15.57 3.01 -14.27
N LEU A 347 16.42 2.03 -13.98
CA LEU A 347 16.37 0.69 -14.53
C LEU A 347 16.50 -0.34 -13.39
N ASP A 348 15.57 -1.28 -13.28
CA ASP A 348 15.53 -2.27 -12.20
C ASP A 348 16.85 -3.05 -12.04
N VAL A 349 17.41 -3.61 -13.11
CA VAL A 349 18.65 -4.41 -13.06
C VAL A 349 19.87 -3.58 -12.69
N GLY A 350 19.85 -2.28 -12.99
CA GLY A 350 20.97 -1.37 -12.70
C GLY A 350 20.86 -0.69 -11.35
N CYS A 351 19.65 -0.30 -10.95
CA CYS A 351 19.40 0.51 -9.75
C CYS A 351 19.07 -0.34 -8.52
N ILE A 352 18.59 -1.58 -8.69
CA ILE A 352 18.44 -2.56 -7.60
C ILE A 352 19.68 -3.43 -7.56
N HIS A 353 20.22 -3.65 -6.36
CA HIS A 353 21.35 -4.52 -6.15
C HIS A 353 21.01 -5.97 -6.55
N GLN A 354 21.83 -6.61 -7.40
CA GLN A 354 21.51 -7.95 -7.94
C GLN A 354 22.17 -9.11 -7.18
N LEU A 355 23.30 -8.88 -6.51
CA LEU A 355 24.13 -9.95 -5.92
C LEU A 355 23.70 -10.32 -4.50
N ASP A 356 23.59 -9.32 -3.64
CA ASP A 356 23.20 -9.44 -2.23
C ASP A 356 21.68 -9.48 -2.09
N PRO A 357 21.07 -10.57 -1.55
CA PRO A 357 19.63 -10.69 -1.39
C PRO A 357 18.99 -9.66 -0.46
N ASP A 358 19.66 -9.25 0.61
CA ASP A 358 19.10 -8.35 1.61
C ASP A 358 19.06 -6.92 1.06
N ILE A 359 20.16 -6.49 0.41
CA ILE A 359 20.21 -5.20 -0.30
C ILE A 359 19.21 -5.19 -1.46
N ARG A 360 19.10 -6.31 -2.20
CA ARG A 360 18.12 -6.47 -3.28
C ARG A 360 16.70 -6.28 -2.76
N GLN A 361 16.38 -6.88 -1.61
CA GLN A 361 15.07 -6.78 -1.01
C GLN A 361 14.73 -5.35 -0.60
N ARG A 362 15.71 -4.57 -0.12
CA ARG A 362 15.52 -3.12 0.15
C ARG A 362 15.19 -2.33 -1.12
N GLY A 363 15.85 -2.64 -2.24
CA GLY A 363 15.55 -2.03 -3.54
C GLY A 363 14.16 -2.39 -4.06
N ILE A 364 13.77 -3.66 -3.95
CA ILE A 364 12.41 -4.13 -4.28
C ILE A 364 11.37 -3.43 -3.39
N ASN A 365 11.64 -3.35 -2.09
CA ASN A 365 10.78 -2.65 -1.15
C ASN A 365 10.69 -1.15 -1.45
N ALA A 366 11.71 -0.51 -2.03
CA ALA A 366 11.67 0.92 -2.35
C ALA A 366 10.85 1.23 -3.62
N LEU A 367 10.56 0.23 -4.47
CA LEU A 367 10.08 0.44 -5.84
C LEU A 367 8.90 1.43 -6.00
N PRO A 368 7.79 1.36 -5.24
CA PRO A 368 6.71 2.36 -5.35
C PRO A 368 7.13 3.76 -4.91
N LEU A 369 8.03 3.87 -3.93
CA LEU A 369 8.56 5.16 -3.47
C LEU A 369 9.48 5.76 -4.54
N ILE A 370 10.26 4.92 -5.22
CA ILE A 370 11.10 5.32 -6.36
C ILE A 370 10.25 5.80 -7.53
N ILE A 371 9.20 5.06 -7.92
CA ILE A 371 8.30 5.44 -9.00
C ILE A 371 7.69 6.82 -8.74
N ALA A 372 7.30 7.11 -7.49
CA ALA A 372 6.79 8.41 -7.11
C ALA A 372 7.82 9.55 -7.25
N GLN A 373 9.12 9.23 -7.22
CA GLN A 373 10.23 10.17 -7.37
C GLN A 373 10.73 10.28 -8.82
N CYS A 374 10.21 9.50 -9.77
CA CYS A 374 10.50 9.64 -11.19
C CYS A 374 9.60 10.70 -11.83
N ASN A 375 10.08 11.36 -12.88
CA ASN A 375 9.31 12.39 -13.60
C ASN A 375 8.34 11.75 -14.60
N ALA A 376 8.81 10.70 -15.29
CA ALA A 376 8.05 9.98 -16.29
C ALA A 376 8.26 8.47 -16.17
N MET A 377 7.30 7.70 -16.68
CA MET A 377 7.44 6.28 -16.95
C MET A 377 7.28 6.05 -18.44
N ILE A 378 8.12 5.17 -18.98
CA ILE A 378 7.92 4.57 -20.30
C ILE A 378 7.75 3.06 -20.09
N SER A 379 6.59 2.54 -20.48
CA SER A 379 6.32 1.10 -20.51
C SER A 379 6.66 0.55 -21.89
N LEU A 380 7.50 -0.48 -21.94
CA LEU A 380 7.81 -1.22 -23.16
C LEU A 380 6.79 -2.33 -23.37
N ASP A 381 5.63 -1.96 -23.89
CA ASP A 381 4.47 -2.83 -24.01
C ASP A 381 4.71 -3.94 -25.04
N ASP A 382 4.28 -5.15 -24.70
CA ASP A 382 4.11 -6.26 -25.62
C ASP A 382 2.89 -7.08 -25.19
N SER A 383 2.58 -8.15 -25.91
CA SER A 383 1.40 -8.98 -25.66
C SER A 383 1.37 -9.64 -24.26
N ALA A 384 2.51 -9.75 -23.58
CA ALA A 384 2.64 -10.39 -22.27
C ALA A 384 2.97 -9.41 -21.13
N TYR A 385 3.33 -8.16 -21.44
CA TYR A 385 3.81 -7.20 -20.45
C TYR A 385 2.77 -6.95 -19.34
N HIS A 386 1.50 -6.75 -19.70
CA HIS A 386 0.42 -6.49 -18.74
C HIS A 386 -0.19 -7.73 -18.10
N SER A 387 0.18 -8.94 -18.54
CA SER A 387 -0.14 -10.13 -17.78
C SER A 387 0.82 -10.32 -16.62
N ARG A 388 1.94 -9.58 -16.50
CA ARG A 388 2.88 -9.71 -15.38
C ARG A 388 2.46 -8.83 -14.21
N ALA A 389 2.48 -9.41 -13.01
CA ALA A 389 2.00 -8.73 -11.82
C ALA A 389 2.87 -7.52 -11.42
N TRP A 390 4.20 -7.66 -11.47
CA TRP A 390 5.15 -6.58 -11.14
C TRP A 390 5.00 -5.37 -12.08
N CYS A 391 5.08 -5.59 -13.39
CA CYS A 391 4.90 -4.53 -14.39
C CYS A 391 3.54 -3.83 -14.24
N SER A 392 2.48 -4.60 -13.95
CA SER A 392 1.14 -4.03 -13.75
C SER A 392 1.05 -3.17 -12.48
N VAL A 393 1.73 -3.54 -11.40
CA VAL A 393 1.81 -2.73 -10.18
C VAL A 393 2.57 -1.43 -10.41
N GLU A 394 3.68 -1.47 -11.16
CA GLU A 394 4.45 -0.27 -11.50
C GLU A 394 3.58 0.74 -12.26
N VAL A 395 2.89 0.26 -13.31
CA VAL A 395 1.94 1.07 -14.09
C VAL A 395 0.81 1.60 -13.20
N LEU A 396 0.27 0.77 -12.30
CA LEU A 396 -0.79 1.20 -11.37
C LEU A 396 -0.34 2.35 -10.47
N VAL A 397 0.87 2.29 -9.92
CA VAL A 397 1.43 3.35 -9.06
C VAL A 397 1.60 4.64 -9.87
N MET A 398 2.23 4.56 -11.04
CA MET A 398 2.47 5.73 -11.88
C MET A 398 1.16 6.37 -12.38
N GLN A 399 0.23 5.54 -12.85
CA GLN A 399 -1.10 5.99 -13.26
C GLN A 399 -1.84 6.67 -12.11
N THR A 400 -1.78 6.10 -10.90
CA THR A 400 -2.42 6.72 -9.72
C THR A 400 -1.87 8.11 -9.46
N LEU A 401 -0.55 8.29 -9.56
CA LEU A 401 0.12 9.58 -9.36
C LEU A 401 -0.27 10.59 -10.45
N ARG A 402 -0.21 10.17 -11.72
CA ARG A 402 -0.62 10.97 -12.88
C ARG A 402 -2.07 11.41 -12.76
N ASP A 403 -3.00 10.48 -12.54
CA ASP A 403 -4.43 10.75 -12.56
C ASP A 403 -4.86 11.57 -11.31
N SER A 404 -4.17 11.40 -10.18
CA SER A 404 -4.50 12.12 -8.93
C SER A 404 -3.90 13.52 -8.84
N TYR A 405 -2.70 13.73 -9.40
CA TYR A 405 -1.92 14.95 -9.17
C TYR A 405 -1.50 15.66 -10.46
N GLY A 406 -1.42 14.98 -11.60
CA GLY A 406 -1.04 15.58 -12.89
C GLY A 406 0.42 16.03 -12.96
N LEU A 407 1.30 15.49 -12.11
CA LEU A 407 2.72 15.88 -12.02
C LEU A 407 3.67 14.86 -12.67
N HIS A 408 3.14 13.70 -13.05
CA HIS A 408 3.89 12.59 -13.61
C HIS A 408 3.42 12.29 -15.02
N GLU A 409 4.32 11.78 -15.85
CA GLU A 409 4.01 11.36 -17.21
C GLU A 409 4.07 9.84 -17.38
N CYS A 410 3.21 9.31 -18.23
CA CYS A 410 3.18 7.88 -18.55
C CYS A 410 3.04 7.69 -20.06
N TRP A 411 3.99 6.97 -20.63
CA TRP A 411 4.14 6.73 -22.07
C TRP A 411 4.27 5.23 -22.32
N SER A 412 3.87 4.78 -23.51
CA SER A 412 3.97 3.39 -23.94
C SER A 412 4.69 3.31 -25.28
N GLN A 413 5.57 2.31 -25.41
CA GLN A 413 6.17 1.90 -26.66
C GLN A 413 5.79 0.46 -27.01
N MET A 414 4.85 0.30 -27.95
CA MET A 414 4.40 -1.02 -28.43
C MET A 414 5.32 -1.61 -29.51
N SER A 415 5.99 -0.74 -30.27
CA SER A 415 6.97 -1.11 -31.29
C SER A 415 7.97 0.03 -31.49
N LEU A 416 9.07 -0.21 -32.23
CA LEU A 416 10.07 0.82 -32.51
C LEU A 416 9.50 2.06 -33.22
N SER A 417 8.33 1.95 -33.87
CA SER A 417 7.65 3.06 -34.57
C SER A 417 6.40 3.58 -33.87
N HIS A 418 5.95 2.94 -32.78
CA HIS A 418 4.71 3.27 -32.11
C HIS A 418 4.96 3.66 -30.66
N PHE A 419 4.95 4.98 -30.42
CA PHE A 419 5.17 5.62 -29.13
C PHE A 419 4.07 6.65 -28.85
N GLU A 420 3.37 6.49 -27.74
CA GLU A 420 2.23 7.33 -27.38
C GLU A 420 2.06 7.50 -25.88
N ARG A 421 1.16 8.41 -25.47
CA ARG A 421 0.76 8.53 -24.06
C ARG A 421 0.01 7.27 -23.64
N ALA A 422 0.39 6.69 -22.51
CA ALA A 422 -0.21 5.46 -22.03
C ALA A 422 -1.69 5.67 -21.62
N ALA A 423 -2.57 4.80 -22.10
CA ALA A 423 -3.97 4.78 -21.68
C ALA A 423 -4.13 4.39 -20.21
N THR A 424 -5.17 4.91 -19.55
CA THR A 424 -5.55 4.53 -18.18
C THR A 424 -6.06 3.09 -18.17
N ARG A 425 -5.43 2.24 -17.35
CA ARG A 425 -5.81 0.84 -17.17
C ARG A 425 -6.78 0.64 -16.01
N PRO A 426 -7.61 -0.43 -16.06
CA PRO A 426 -8.47 -0.79 -14.94
C PRO A 426 -7.67 -1.07 -13.65
N PRO A 427 -8.27 -0.86 -12.48
CA PRO A 427 -7.63 -1.15 -11.20
C PRO A 427 -7.36 -2.66 -11.04
N ILE A 428 -6.28 -2.99 -10.34
CA ILE A 428 -5.92 -4.37 -9.99
C ILE A 428 -6.66 -4.80 -8.72
N ASP A 429 -7.26 -5.99 -8.75
CA ASP A 429 -7.92 -6.58 -7.58
C ASP A 429 -6.93 -7.23 -6.59
N ASP A 430 -7.39 -7.46 -5.37
CA ASP A 430 -6.57 -8.11 -4.32
C ASP A 430 -6.26 -9.58 -4.57
N LYS A 431 -6.98 -10.21 -5.51
CA LYS A 431 -6.75 -11.59 -5.94
C LYS A 431 -5.69 -11.68 -7.03
N LEU A 432 -5.23 -10.54 -7.56
CA LEU A 432 -4.34 -10.44 -8.71
C LEU A 432 -4.91 -11.20 -9.92
N THR A 433 -6.22 -11.15 -10.11
CA THR A 433 -6.90 -11.94 -11.15
C THR A 433 -6.36 -11.60 -12.54
N GLY A 434 -5.96 -12.63 -13.30
CA GLY A 434 -5.40 -12.44 -14.65
C GLY A 434 -3.91 -12.04 -14.67
N LEU A 435 -3.25 -11.94 -13.50
CA LEU A 435 -1.83 -11.61 -13.41
C LEU A 435 -0.98 -12.84 -13.10
N GLN A 436 0.17 -12.90 -13.77
CA GLN A 436 1.21 -13.92 -13.66
C GLN A 436 2.29 -13.41 -12.70
N LEU A 437 2.57 -14.22 -11.68
CA LEU A 437 3.67 -14.01 -10.74
C LEU A 437 4.83 -14.92 -11.13
N SER A 438 6.05 -14.39 -11.12
CA SER A 438 7.25 -15.17 -11.41
C SER A 438 7.50 -16.21 -10.31
N PHE A 439 7.26 -15.83 -9.05
CA PHE A 439 7.31 -16.72 -7.90
C PHE A 439 6.05 -16.53 -7.04
N PRO A 440 4.93 -17.23 -7.32
CA PRO A 440 3.65 -16.98 -6.67
C PRO A 440 3.68 -16.88 -5.14
N ASP A 441 4.43 -17.77 -4.48
CA ASP A 441 4.53 -17.83 -3.02
C ASP A 441 5.36 -16.68 -2.42
N LYS A 442 6.35 -16.17 -3.17
CA LYS A 442 7.24 -15.09 -2.72
C LYS A 442 6.73 -13.71 -3.12
N ASP A 443 6.31 -13.60 -4.38
CA ASP A 443 5.90 -12.34 -5.00
C ASP A 443 4.46 -11.99 -4.63
N GLY A 444 3.57 -12.98 -4.53
CA GLY A 444 2.14 -12.77 -4.32
C GLY A 444 1.82 -11.86 -3.13
N PRO A 445 2.36 -12.13 -1.92
CA PRO A 445 2.17 -11.26 -0.76
C PRO A 445 2.66 -9.83 -0.99
N THR A 446 3.85 -9.67 -1.59
CA THR A 446 4.45 -8.36 -1.86
C THR A 446 3.66 -7.59 -2.92
N VAL A 447 3.31 -8.20 -4.04
CA VAL A 447 2.51 -7.55 -5.09
C VAL A 447 1.14 -7.13 -4.55
N LYS A 448 0.44 -8.00 -3.81
CA LYS A 448 -0.84 -7.63 -3.16
C LYS A 448 -0.67 -6.44 -2.24
N PHE A 449 0.39 -6.46 -1.43
CA PHE A 449 0.76 -5.35 -0.55
C PHE A 449 0.91 -4.05 -1.35
N LEU A 450 1.63 -4.07 -2.48
CA LEU A 450 1.90 -2.86 -3.28
C LEU A 450 0.64 -2.35 -3.98
N VAL A 451 -0.21 -3.25 -4.50
CA VAL A 451 -1.55 -2.88 -5.03
C VAL A 451 -2.33 -2.11 -3.97
N ARG A 452 -2.36 -2.59 -2.73
CA ARG A 452 -3.04 -1.91 -1.62
C ARG A 452 -2.43 -0.54 -1.32
N GLN A 453 -1.09 -0.44 -1.31
CA GLN A 453 -0.42 0.84 -1.08
C GLN A 453 -0.71 1.87 -2.19
N SER A 454 -0.85 1.44 -3.46
CA SER A 454 -1.19 2.34 -4.55
C SER A 454 -2.54 3.03 -4.36
N ARG A 455 -3.56 2.33 -3.82
CA ARG A 455 -4.88 2.93 -3.53
C ARG A 455 -4.82 4.06 -2.50
N ILE A 456 -3.80 4.04 -1.65
CA ILE A 456 -3.59 5.03 -0.58
C ILE A 456 -2.89 6.29 -1.13
N LEU A 457 -2.16 6.17 -2.23
CA LEU A 457 -1.55 7.31 -2.95
C LEU A 457 -2.59 8.19 -3.65
N ALA A 458 -3.73 7.62 -4.04
CA ALA A 458 -4.74 8.33 -4.80
C ALA A 458 -5.32 9.55 -4.05
N LYS A 459 -5.62 10.61 -4.80
CA LYS A 459 -6.38 11.75 -4.28
C LYS A 459 -7.84 11.32 -4.11
N LYS A 460 -8.20 10.86 -2.91
CA LYS A 460 -9.61 10.81 -2.47
C LYS A 460 -10.11 12.22 -2.20
#